data_AF-A0A9W6AVK2-F1
#
_entry.id   AF-A0A9W6AVK2-F1
#
_cell.length_a   1.000
_cell.length_b   1.000
_cell.length_c   1.000
_cell.angle_alpha   90.00
_cell.angle_beta   90.00
_cell.angle_gamma   90.00
#
_symmetry.space_group_name_H-M   'P 1'
#
loop_
_entity.id
_entity.type
_entity.pdbx_description
1 polymer ?
#
loop_
_entity_poly.entity_id
_entity_poly.type
_entity_poly.pdbx_seq_one_letter_code
_entity_poly.pdbx_strand_id
1 'polypeptide(L)'
;MIQFESPSKPGGRSPALWASTRPDLWPSQSEAEKHIRSSPFWRRWDSRAVAKYIEHGLRPVPTALYPLDPPSSNGETSNPKVTPNSVTLTTTKAQEAWTYLRFNITPYEGDTNKDMSSNSAERFLSPDLATSAKEGTNNHPSYVTTCPWTSLAFEFLPDDKLLRVGTGLGGSGGVRAGMARDEVVKGASHTVSLEEVGETARVVSDWLVEQEKRYMEEKKFWEEYDSQKSERGGLALSEKWMECIKLPVDTKRERKGSRL
;
A
#
# COMPACT_ATOMS: atom_id res chain seq x y z
N MET A 1 -1.06 -16.49 0.91
CA MET A 1 -2.33 -16.84 0.23
C MET A 1 -2.08 -16.63 -1.25
N ILE A 2 -2.16 -17.67 -2.08
CA ILE A 2 -1.99 -17.49 -3.54
C ILE A 2 -3.33 -17.05 -4.08
N GLN A 3 -3.38 -15.84 -4.62
CA GLN A 3 -4.59 -15.25 -5.17
C GLN A 3 -4.78 -15.83 -6.58
N PHE A 4 -5.50 -16.95 -6.66
CA PHE A 4 -5.85 -17.62 -7.91
C PHE A 4 -7.14 -17.08 -8.55
N GLU A 5 -7.87 -16.19 -7.85
CA GLU A 5 -9.13 -15.63 -8.31
C GLU A 5 -9.13 -14.11 -8.22
N SER A 6 -9.92 -13.47 -9.10
CA SER A 6 -10.18 -12.02 -9.04
C SER A 6 -10.66 -11.62 -7.65
N PRO A 7 -10.15 -10.51 -7.06
CA PRO A 7 -10.57 -10.02 -5.75
C PRO A 7 -12.04 -9.54 -5.72
N SER A 8 -12.74 -9.63 -6.85
CA SER A 8 -14.15 -9.24 -7.00
C SER A 8 -15.17 -10.27 -6.50
N LYS A 9 -14.77 -11.47 -6.05
CA LYS A 9 -15.71 -12.40 -5.39
C LYS A 9 -15.77 -12.17 -3.88
N PRO A 10 -16.90 -11.68 -3.33
CA PRO A 10 -17.10 -11.58 -1.89
C PRO A 10 -17.17 -12.99 -1.27
N GLY A 11 -16.54 -13.21 -0.10
CA GLY A 11 -16.76 -14.43 0.68
C GLY A 11 -15.54 -15.30 1.03
N GLY A 12 -14.30 -14.81 0.86
CA GLY A 12 -13.08 -15.50 1.30
C GLY A 12 -12.90 -15.54 2.82
N ARG A 13 -11.98 -16.39 3.32
CA ARG A 13 -11.50 -16.31 4.71
C ARG A 13 -10.87 -14.94 4.95
N SER A 14 -11.15 -14.33 6.10
CA SER A 14 -10.56 -13.05 6.47
C SER A 14 -9.03 -13.11 6.37
N PRO A 15 -8.38 -12.14 5.70
CA PRO A 15 -6.92 -12.11 5.61
C PRO A 15 -6.26 -11.93 6.98
N ALA A 16 -6.96 -11.29 7.94
CA ALA A 16 -6.49 -11.14 9.31
C ALA A 16 -6.45 -12.48 10.09
N LEU A 17 -7.21 -13.50 9.69
CA LEU A 17 -7.33 -14.76 10.43
C LEU A 17 -5.97 -15.43 10.65
N TRP A 18 -5.12 -15.46 9.62
CA TRP A 18 -3.80 -16.09 9.72
C TRP A 18 -2.89 -15.33 10.71
N ALA A 19 -2.85 -14.00 10.61
CA ALA A 19 -2.08 -13.18 11.55
C ALA A 19 -2.60 -13.38 12.99
N SER A 20 -3.92 -13.41 13.19
CA SER A 20 -4.53 -13.57 14.52
C SER A 20 -4.30 -14.93 15.16
N THR A 21 -4.09 -16.00 14.39
CA THR A 21 -4.07 -17.38 14.89
C THR A 21 -2.68 -18.02 14.95
N ARG A 22 -1.68 -17.46 14.26
CA ARG A 22 -0.33 -18.02 14.31
C ARG A 22 0.35 -17.80 15.68
N PRO A 23 1.31 -18.68 16.06
CA PRO A 23 2.17 -18.41 17.20
C PRO A 23 2.95 -17.11 17.03
N ASP A 24 3.13 -16.38 18.12
CA ASP A 24 3.92 -15.16 18.20
C ASP A 24 4.92 -15.17 19.37
N LEU A 25 5.07 -16.31 20.05
CA LEU A 25 6.05 -16.56 21.09
C LEU A 25 6.66 -17.96 20.90
N TRP A 26 7.98 -18.04 21.02
CA TRP A 26 8.73 -19.31 20.94
C TRP A 26 9.71 -19.45 22.11
N PRO A 27 10.04 -20.69 22.53
CA PRO A 27 10.99 -20.93 23.62
C PRO A 27 12.41 -20.43 23.34
N SER A 28 12.82 -20.35 22.08
CA SER A 28 14.12 -19.86 21.65
C SER A 28 14.09 -19.37 20.20
N GLN A 29 15.13 -18.63 19.80
CA GLN A 29 15.33 -18.22 18.40
C GLN A 29 15.42 -19.42 17.45
N SER A 30 16.09 -20.51 17.87
CA SER A 30 16.19 -21.74 17.07
C SER A 30 14.83 -22.41 16.86
N GLU A 31 13.97 -22.44 17.89
CA GLU A 31 12.62 -23.02 17.76
C GLU A 31 11.71 -22.13 16.91
N ALA A 32 11.86 -20.81 16.98
CA ALA A 32 11.18 -19.88 16.08
C ALA A 32 11.60 -20.07 14.63
N GLU A 33 12.90 -20.16 14.36
CA GLU A 33 13.44 -20.44 13.03
C GLU A 33 12.93 -21.77 12.48
N LYS A 34 12.99 -22.84 13.27
CA LYS A 34 12.47 -24.16 12.90
C LYS A 34 10.98 -24.08 12.54
N HIS A 35 10.18 -23.39 13.35
CA HIS A 35 8.77 -23.16 13.06
C HIS A 35 8.58 -22.41 11.73
N ILE A 36 9.21 -21.25 11.58
CA ILE A 36 9.10 -20.39 10.38
C ILE A 36 9.47 -21.16 9.11
N ARG A 37 10.61 -21.88 9.12
CA ARG A 37 11.08 -22.64 7.95
C ARG A 37 10.23 -23.85 7.62
N SER A 38 9.62 -24.49 8.62
CA SER A 38 8.72 -25.64 8.40
C SER A 38 7.33 -25.24 7.89
N SER A 39 6.91 -24.01 8.19
CA SER A 39 5.57 -23.53 7.90
C SER A 39 5.32 -23.35 6.40
N PRO A 40 4.17 -23.83 5.87
CA PRO A 40 3.82 -23.66 4.46
C PRO A 40 3.75 -22.20 3.98
N PHE A 41 3.54 -21.24 4.89
CA PHE A 41 3.41 -19.83 4.54
C PHE A 41 4.72 -19.26 3.98
N TRP A 42 5.83 -19.44 4.69
CA TRP A 42 7.14 -18.94 4.27
C TRP A 42 7.85 -19.85 3.26
N ARG A 43 7.35 -21.07 3.03
CA ARG A 43 7.98 -22.06 2.15
C ARG A 43 8.23 -21.54 0.73
N ARG A 44 7.36 -20.66 0.23
CA ARG A 44 7.46 -20.08 -1.12
C ARG A 44 8.37 -18.86 -1.21
N TRP A 45 8.72 -18.25 -0.07
CA TRP A 45 9.58 -17.07 -0.08
C TRP A 45 11.02 -17.47 -0.45
N ASP A 46 11.73 -16.54 -1.07
CA ASP A 46 13.18 -16.65 -1.28
C ASP A 46 13.87 -16.90 0.07
N SER A 47 14.78 -17.88 0.11
CA SER A 47 15.45 -18.27 1.36
C SER A 47 16.16 -17.12 2.07
N ARG A 48 16.63 -16.11 1.31
CA ARG A 48 17.26 -14.90 1.83
C ARG A 48 16.24 -13.97 2.47
N ALA A 49 15.04 -13.85 1.88
CA ALA A 49 13.94 -13.10 2.47
C ALA A 49 13.47 -13.75 3.79
N VAL A 50 13.38 -15.08 3.83
CA VAL A 50 13.09 -15.82 5.08
C VAL A 50 14.18 -15.61 6.12
N ALA A 51 15.46 -15.65 5.72
CA ALA A 51 16.57 -15.41 6.63
C ALA A 51 16.49 -13.99 7.24
N LYS A 52 16.19 -12.97 6.43
CA LYS A 52 16.00 -11.60 6.90
C LYS A 52 14.77 -11.44 7.80
N TYR A 53 13.70 -12.16 7.51
CA TYR A 53 12.52 -12.20 8.39
C TYR A 53 12.86 -12.81 9.75
N ILE A 54 13.65 -13.88 9.81
CA ILE A 54 14.10 -14.48 11.08
C ILE A 54 15.03 -13.52 11.83
N GLU A 55 15.94 -12.85 11.12
CA GLU A 55 16.92 -11.92 11.70
C GLU A 55 16.26 -10.68 12.32
N HIS A 56 15.27 -10.09 11.64
CA HIS A 56 14.70 -8.79 12.04
C HIS A 56 13.27 -8.87 12.57
N GLY A 57 12.53 -9.92 12.19
CA GLY A 57 11.13 -10.13 12.58
C GLY A 57 10.97 -10.71 13.98
N LEU A 58 12.06 -11.10 14.64
CA LEU A 58 12.07 -11.62 16.01
C LEU A 58 12.81 -10.66 16.95
N ARG A 59 12.35 -10.60 18.20
CA ARG A 59 12.99 -9.86 19.29
C ARG A 59 13.03 -10.71 20.57
N PRO A 60 14.04 -10.54 21.42
CA PRO A 60 14.05 -11.17 22.73
C PRO A 60 12.95 -10.61 23.64
N VAL A 61 12.52 -11.43 24.60
CA VAL A 61 11.74 -11.02 25.77
C VAL A 61 12.69 -10.53 26.89
N PRO A 62 12.24 -9.76 27.91
CA PRO A 62 10.86 -9.38 28.19
C PRO A 62 10.32 -8.33 27.22
N THR A 63 9.02 -8.38 27.00
CA THR A 63 8.25 -7.29 26.38
C THR A 63 7.03 -6.99 27.26
N ALA A 64 6.32 -5.89 26.98
CA ALA A 64 5.07 -5.60 27.67
C ALA A 64 4.01 -6.71 27.51
N LEU A 65 4.06 -7.48 26.41
CA LEU A 65 3.17 -8.62 26.17
C LEU A 65 3.69 -9.93 26.79
N TYR A 66 5.02 -10.07 26.94
CA TYR A 66 5.66 -11.28 27.45
C TYR A 66 6.71 -10.94 28.52
N PRO A 67 6.30 -10.67 29.77
CA PRO A 67 7.21 -10.49 30.90
C PRO A 67 7.81 -11.84 31.37
N LEU A 68 8.90 -11.80 32.17
CA LEU A 68 9.64 -12.98 32.64
C LEU A 68 9.09 -13.65 33.94
N ASP A 69 8.20 -13.00 34.74
CA ASP A 69 7.27 -13.51 35.82
C ASP A 69 6.96 -12.45 36.95
N PRO A 70 5.88 -12.50 37.83
CA PRO A 70 4.51 -13.15 37.82
C PRO A 70 3.30 -12.24 38.33
N PRO A 71 1.98 -12.65 38.36
CA PRO A 71 1.39 -13.40 39.49
C PRO A 71 0.45 -14.57 39.09
N SER A 72 0.77 -15.76 39.60
CA SER A 72 -0.28 -16.64 40.13
C SER A 72 -0.88 -15.96 41.35
N SER A 73 -2.17 -15.63 41.31
CA SER A 73 -3.00 -15.66 42.52
C SER A 73 -4.00 -16.80 42.46
N ASN A 74 -4.46 -17.18 41.26
CA ASN A 74 -5.39 -18.29 41.08
C ASN A 74 -4.85 -19.20 39.97
N GLY A 75 -4.57 -20.46 40.30
CA GLY A 75 -3.81 -21.43 39.51
C GLY A 75 -4.45 -21.88 38.20
N GLU A 76 -4.67 -20.97 37.25
CA GLU A 76 -5.03 -21.28 35.87
C GLU A 76 -3.98 -20.69 34.92
N THR A 77 -2.97 -21.50 34.57
CA THR A 77 -1.94 -21.13 33.59
C THR A 77 -2.36 -21.57 32.19
N SER A 78 -3.15 -20.73 31.51
CA SER A 78 -3.42 -20.87 30.07
C SER A 78 -2.32 -20.25 29.19
N ASN A 79 -1.36 -19.51 29.78
CA ASN A 79 -0.30 -18.84 29.04
C ASN A 79 0.99 -19.68 28.96
N PRO A 80 1.67 -19.71 27.80
CA PRO A 80 2.94 -20.40 27.63
C PRO A 80 4.02 -19.85 28.58
N LYS A 81 4.79 -20.74 29.20
CA LYS A 81 5.89 -20.40 30.11
C LYS A 81 6.97 -19.60 29.37
N VAL A 82 7.08 -18.30 29.65
CA VAL A 82 8.10 -17.41 29.08
C VAL A 82 9.42 -17.67 29.81
N THR A 83 10.52 -17.79 29.07
CA THR A 83 11.87 -17.94 29.63
C THR A 83 12.78 -16.81 29.15
N PRO A 84 13.93 -16.54 29.79
CA PRO A 84 14.90 -15.55 29.32
C PRO A 84 15.40 -15.79 27.88
N ASN A 85 15.33 -17.03 27.40
CA ASN A 85 15.73 -17.40 26.05
C ASN A 85 14.61 -17.26 25.03
N SER A 86 13.37 -16.99 25.46
CA SER A 86 12.22 -16.90 24.58
C SER A 86 12.31 -15.69 23.65
N VAL A 87 11.68 -15.82 22.49
CA VAL A 87 11.60 -14.76 21.48
C VAL A 87 10.16 -14.57 21.05
N THR A 88 9.84 -13.34 20.65
CA THR A 88 8.53 -12.96 20.11
C THR A 88 8.71 -12.17 18.82
N LEU A 89 7.62 -11.86 18.14
CA LEU A 89 7.66 -11.03 16.94
C LEU A 89 8.01 -9.56 17.27
N THR A 90 8.80 -8.92 16.41
CA THR A 90 9.09 -7.48 16.49
C THR A 90 7.83 -6.65 16.26
N THR A 91 7.04 -7.03 15.25
CA THR A 91 5.67 -6.54 15.04
C THR A 91 4.70 -7.52 15.65
N THR A 92 3.88 -7.06 16.59
CA THR A 92 2.94 -7.96 17.27
C THR A 92 1.89 -8.50 16.28
N LYS A 93 1.41 -9.72 16.51
CA LYS A 93 0.37 -10.29 15.64
C LYS A 93 -0.91 -9.46 15.62
N ALA A 94 -1.20 -8.75 16.72
CA ALA A 94 -2.31 -7.82 16.83
C ALA A 94 -2.13 -6.63 15.88
N GLN A 95 -0.96 -5.98 15.90
CA GLN A 95 -0.66 -4.89 14.98
C GLN A 95 -0.74 -5.35 13.52
N GLU A 96 -0.20 -6.53 13.19
CA GLU A 96 -0.30 -7.08 11.85
C GLU A 96 -1.76 -7.37 11.46
N ALA A 97 -2.54 -8.00 12.32
CA ALA A 97 -3.96 -8.27 12.06
C ALA A 97 -4.76 -6.97 11.81
N TRP A 98 -4.46 -5.90 12.53
CA TRP A 98 -5.09 -4.59 12.35
C TRP A 98 -4.64 -3.83 11.10
N THR A 99 -3.58 -4.27 10.42
CA THR A 99 -3.27 -3.76 9.07
C THR A 99 -4.26 -4.28 8.02
N TYR A 100 -4.79 -5.49 8.22
CA TYR A 100 -5.78 -6.08 7.31
C TYR A 100 -7.19 -5.57 7.56
N LEU A 101 -7.55 -5.37 8.83
CA LEU A 101 -8.90 -4.95 9.23
C LEU A 101 -8.81 -3.90 10.34
N ARG A 102 -9.31 -2.70 10.06
CA ARG A 102 -9.38 -1.58 11.00
C ARG A 102 -10.76 -1.49 11.67
N PHE A 103 -11.41 -2.62 11.94
CA PHE A 103 -12.80 -2.63 12.39
C PHE A 103 -12.95 -2.44 13.91
N ASN A 104 -14.00 -1.73 14.33
CA ASN A 104 -14.44 -1.73 15.72
C ASN A 104 -15.48 -2.84 15.92
N ILE A 105 -15.22 -3.77 16.86
CA ILE A 105 -16.15 -4.88 17.15
C ILE A 105 -17.49 -4.35 17.70
N THR A 106 -17.42 -3.29 18.51
CA THR A 106 -18.59 -2.68 19.15
C THR A 106 -19.10 -1.56 18.27
N PRO A 107 -20.36 -1.60 17.80
CA PRO A 107 -20.98 -0.48 17.12
C PRO A 107 -20.97 0.75 18.02
N TYR A 108 -20.71 1.93 17.44
CA TYR A 108 -20.89 3.18 18.17
C TYR A 108 -22.40 3.48 18.24
N GLU A 109 -22.96 3.63 19.45
CA GLU A 109 -24.32 4.13 19.65
C GLU A 109 -24.36 5.64 19.39
N GLY A 110 -24.20 6.04 18.12
CA GLY A 110 -24.38 7.42 17.68
C GLY A 110 -25.85 7.71 17.38
N ASP A 111 -26.30 8.93 17.70
CA ASP A 111 -27.67 9.37 17.44
C ASP A 111 -28.02 9.18 15.95
N THR A 112 -29.02 8.34 15.67
CA THR A 112 -29.47 7.97 14.31
C THR A 112 -30.07 9.12 13.51
N ASN A 113 -30.00 10.35 14.03
CA ASN A 113 -30.46 11.56 13.38
C ASN A 113 -29.55 11.97 12.21
N LYS A 114 -29.87 11.41 11.04
CA LYS A 114 -29.88 12.07 9.73
C LYS A 114 -28.88 13.22 9.54
N ASP A 115 -27.60 12.90 9.55
CA ASP A 115 -26.69 13.43 8.55
C ASP A 115 -25.48 12.49 8.49
N MET A 116 -25.28 11.80 7.37
CA MET A 116 -24.11 10.93 7.10
C MET A 116 -22.78 11.69 7.25
N SER A 117 -22.84 13.00 7.46
CA SER A 117 -21.72 13.90 7.63
C SER A 117 -21.29 14.13 9.10
N SER A 118 -21.94 13.55 10.11
CA SER A 118 -21.64 13.89 11.52
C SER A 118 -21.17 12.73 12.41
N ASN A 119 -21.02 11.50 11.88
CA ASN A 119 -20.50 10.38 12.68
C ASN A 119 -18.97 10.48 12.87
N SER A 120 -18.55 11.34 13.79
CA SER A 120 -17.14 11.67 14.07
C SER A 120 -16.31 10.46 14.50
N ALA A 121 -16.93 9.46 15.13
CA ALA A 121 -16.27 8.22 15.57
C ALA A 121 -15.85 7.32 14.39
N GLU A 122 -16.66 7.25 13.33
CA GLU A 122 -16.34 6.47 12.12
C GLU A 122 -15.50 7.28 11.12
N ARG A 123 -15.63 8.61 11.10
CA ARG A 123 -14.79 9.49 10.27
C ARG A 123 -13.31 9.47 10.67
N PHE A 124 -12.98 9.28 11.94
CA PHE A 124 -11.58 9.19 12.38
C PHE A 124 -10.86 7.97 11.76
N LEU A 125 -11.63 6.97 11.30
CA LEU A 125 -11.13 5.77 10.65
C LEU A 125 -11.21 5.83 9.11
N SER A 126 -11.47 7.00 8.52
CA SER A 126 -11.68 7.24 7.07
C SER A 126 -13.04 6.73 6.56
N PRO A 127 -13.71 7.46 5.64
CA PRO A 127 -14.93 6.98 4.95
C PRO A 127 -14.68 5.75 4.06
N ASP A 128 -13.44 5.29 3.96
CA ASP A 128 -12.97 4.19 3.12
C ASP A 128 -12.75 2.88 3.90
N LEU A 129 -13.10 2.86 5.19
CA LEU A 129 -12.89 1.70 6.03
C LEU A 129 -14.01 0.67 5.91
N ALA A 130 -13.64 -0.58 5.72
CA ALA A 130 -14.55 -1.71 5.79
C ALA A 130 -15.27 -1.76 7.16
N THR A 131 -16.59 -1.64 7.17
CA THR A 131 -17.46 -1.79 8.35
C THR A 131 -17.65 -3.25 8.75
N SER A 132 -17.27 -4.18 7.87
CA SER A 132 -17.24 -5.62 8.17
C SER A 132 -16.00 -6.31 7.58
N ALA A 133 -15.64 -7.45 8.17
CA ALA A 133 -14.53 -8.28 7.68
C ALA A 133 -14.71 -8.85 6.26
N LYS A 134 -15.85 -8.58 5.61
CA LYS A 134 -16.22 -9.08 4.28
C LYS A 134 -16.40 -8.00 3.22
N GLU A 135 -16.30 -6.73 3.58
CA GLU A 135 -16.37 -5.63 2.60
C GLU A 135 -15.07 -5.60 1.79
N GLY A 136 -15.08 -6.24 0.62
CA GLY A 136 -13.93 -6.37 -0.28
C GLY A 136 -13.55 -5.10 -1.05
N THR A 137 -14.09 -3.94 -0.69
CA THR A 137 -13.86 -2.66 -1.37
C THR A 137 -13.04 -1.72 -0.48
N ASN A 138 -11.77 -2.05 -0.27
CA ASN A 138 -10.84 -1.22 0.51
C ASN A 138 -10.26 -0.02 -0.26
N ASN A 139 -10.68 0.22 -1.51
CA ASN A 139 -10.12 1.28 -2.35
C ASN A 139 -11.23 2.24 -2.79
N HIS A 140 -11.16 3.49 -2.32
CA HIS A 140 -12.01 4.56 -2.82
C HIS A 140 -11.79 4.75 -4.33
N PRO A 141 -12.85 4.76 -5.17
CA PRO A 141 -12.70 4.92 -6.62
C PRO A 141 -11.92 6.17 -7.05
N SER A 142 -11.97 7.26 -6.27
CA SER A 142 -11.25 8.51 -6.61
C SER A 142 -9.74 8.46 -6.32
N TYR A 143 -9.28 7.55 -5.44
CA TYR A 143 -7.85 7.44 -5.11
C TYR A 143 -7.07 6.86 -6.30
N VAL A 144 -7.66 5.88 -6.98
CA VAL A 144 -7.07 5.24 -8.17
C VAL A 144 -6.96 6.23 -9.33
N THR A 145 -7.94 7.11 -9.50
CA THR A 145 -7.95 8.08 -10.62
C THR A 145 -6.98 9.24 -10.43
N THR A 146 -6.66 9.59 -9.19
CA THR A 146 -5.81 10.75 -8.85
C THR A 146 -4.40 10.31 -8.50
N CYS A 147 -3.83 9.40 -9.30
CA CYS A 147 -2.41 9.06 -9.19
C CYS A 147 -1.59 9.99 -10.10
N PRO A 148 -0.95 11.03 -9.57
CA PRO A 148 -0.09 11.92 -10.37
C PRO A 148 1.25 11.25 -10.71
N TRP A 149 1.59 10.16 -10.03
CA TRP A 149 2.88 9.49 -10.14
C TRP A 149 2.83 8.29 -11.07
N THR A 150 4.01 7.84 -11.48
CA THR A 150 4.18 6.56 -12.14
C THR A 150 3.79 5.42 -11.20
N SER A 151 3.03 4.44 -11.70
CA SER A 151 2.53 3.34 -10.89
C SER A 151 2.77 1.99 -11.56
N LEU A 152 3.24 1.03 -10.76
CA LEU A 152 3.43 -0.36 -11.15
C LEU A 152 2.70 -1.24 -10.15
N ALA A 153 1.78 -2.06 -10.64
CA ALA A 153 1.05 -3.02 -9.81
C ALA A 153 1.57 -4.45 -10.05
N PHE A 154 1.69 -5.21 -8.96
CA PHE A 154 2.16 -6.61 -8.94
C PHE A 154 1.02 -7.60 -8.66
N GLU A 155 -0.16 -7.32 -9.20
CA GLU A 155 -1.35 -8.14 -8.98
C GLU A 155 -2.23 -8.20 -10.22
N PHE A 156 -3.06 -9.24 -10.29
CA PHE A 156 -4.19 -9.27 -11.21
C PHE A 156 -5.22 -8.21 -10.79
N LEU A 157 -4.96 -6.97 -11.19
CA LEU A 157 -6.00 -5.95 -11.24
C LEU A 157 -7.00 -6.39 -12.32
N PRO A 158 -8.31 -6.38 -12.06
CA PRO A 158 -9.25 -6.46 -13.17
C PRO A 158 -8.97 -5.26 -14.10
N ASP A 159 -9.02 -5.48 -15.42
CA ASP A 159 -8.61 -4.51 -16.46
C ASP A 159 -9.23 -3.12 -16.24
N ASP A 160 -10.43 -3.08 -15.67
CA ASP A 160 -11.16 -1.86 -15.34
C ASP A 160 -10.41 -0.97 -14.33
N LYS A 161 -9.64 -1.54 -13.39
CA LYS A 161 -8.87 -0.80 -12.39
C LYS A 161 -7.62 -0.19 -13.01
N LEU A 162 -6.83 -0.98 -13.74
CA LEU A 162 -5.59 -0.49 -14.36
C LEU A 162 -5.87 0.67 -15.33
N LEU A 163 -6.91 0.53 -16.16
CA LEU A 163 -7.31 1.56 -17.13
C LEU A 163 -7.79 2.87 -16.48
N ARG A 164 -8.11 2.87 -15.19
CA ARG A 164 -8.51 4.06 -14.43
C ARG A 164 -7.35 4.71 -13.66
N VAL A 165 -6.21 4.03 -13.52
CA VAL A 165 -5.06 4.56 -12.76
C VAL A 165 -4.58 5.86 -13.41
N GLY A 166 -4.56 6.96 -12.64
CA GLY A 166 -3.99 8.23 -13.07
C GLY A 166 -4.73 8.93 -14.23
N THR A 167 -5.94 8.51 -14.59
CA THR A 167 -6.72 9.14 -15.68
C THR A 167 -7.59 10.32 -15.23
N GLY A 168 -7.67 10.58 -13.91
CA GLY A 168 -8.43 11.68 -13.33
C GLY A 168 -7.75 13.04 -13.51
N LEU A 169 -8.45 14.11 -13.12
CA LEU A 169 -7.87 15.45 -13.11
C LEU A 169 -6.64 15.49 -12.19
N GLY A 170 -5.51 15.99 -12.71
CA GLY A 170 -4.24 15.98 -11.99
C GLY A 170 -3.53 14.62 -11.94
N GLY A 171 -4.07 13.60 -12.59
CA GLY A 171 -3.41 12.31 -12.76
C GLY A 171 -2.33 12.32 -13.84
N SER A 172 -1.51 11.28 -13.85
CA SER A 172 -0.39 11.12 -14.80
C SER A 172 -0.81 10.83 -16.25
N GLY A 173 -2.10 10.65 -16.52
CA GLY A 173 -2.63 10.20 -17.81
C GLY A 173 -2.66 8.67 -17.97
N GLY A 174 -2.25 7.94 -16.93
CA GLY A 174 -2.43 6.49 -16.81
C GLY A 174 -1.75 5.67 -17.91
N VAL A 175 -2.34 4.53 -18.25
CA VAL A 175 -1.83 3.60 -19.27
C VAL A 175 -1.66 4.29 -20.63
N ARG A 176 -2.60 5.16 -21.01
CA ARG A 176 -2.55 5.87 -22.30
C ARG A 176 -1.37 6.82 -22.42
N ALA A 177 -0.93 7.42 -21.31
CA ALA A 177 0.28 8.23 -21.26
C ALA A 177 1.54 7.39 -21.01
N GLY A 178 1.41 6.06 -20.87
CA GLY A 178 2.50 5.17 -20.47
C GLY A 178 3.02 5.44 -19.05
N MET A 179 2.16 5.97 -18.18
CA MET A 179 2.49 6.30 -16.77
C MET A 179 1.95 5.25 -15.79
N ALA A 180 1.23 4.25 -16.29
CA ALA A 180 0.82 3.08 -15.54
C ALA A 180 0.96 1.83 -16.43
N ARG A 181 1.41 0.73 -15.82
CA ARG A 181 1.42 -0.60 -16.44
C ARG A 181 1.25 -1.67 -15.36
N ASP A 182 0.77 -2.83 -15.76
CA ASP A 182 0.74 -4.04 -14.95
C ASP A 182 1.79 -5.04 -15.45
N GLU A 183 2.27 -5.87 -14.53
CA GLU A 183 3.23 -6.92 -14.82
C GLU A 183 2.85 -8.18 -14.05
N VAL A 184 2.81 -9.31 -14.74
CA VAL A 184 2.38 -10.59 -14.17
C VAL A 184 3.58 -11.53 -14.06
N VAL A 185 4.07 -11.71 -12.83
CA VAL A 185 5.09 -12.72 -12.53
C VAL A 185 4.41 -14.09 -12.42
N LYS A 186 4.59 -14.92 -13.44
CA LYS A 186 3.94 -16.23 -13.53
C LYS A 186 4.35 -17.13 -12.37
N GLY A 187 3.36 -17.78 -11.75
CA GLY A 187 3.58 -18.75 -10.68
C GLY A 187 3.78 -18.13 -9.30
N ALA A 188 3.92 -16.81 -9.18
CA ALA A 188 4.04 -16.10 -7.91
C ALA A 188 2.68 -15.89 -7.21
N SER A 189 2.73 -15.65 -5.90
CA SER A 189 1.56 -15.36 -5.07
C SER A 189 1.42 -13.86 -4.78
N HIS A 190 0.47 -13.48 -3.93
CA HIS A 190 0.33 -12.10 -3.45
C HIS A 190 1.63 -11.55 -2.82
N THR A 191 2.48 -12.41 -2.28
CA THR A 191 3.79 -12.02 -1.73
C THR A 191 4.92 -12.12 -2.76
N VAL A 192 4.65 -11.87 -4.04
CA VAL A 192 5.61 -11.99 -5.17
C VAL A 192 6.95 -11.30 -4.90
N SER A 193 6.95 -10.13 -4.25
CA SER A 193 8.18 -9.39 -3.90
C SER A 193 9.09 -10.14 -2.92
N LEU A 194 8.55 -11.13 -2.20
CA LEU A 194 9.27 -11.96 -1.24
C LEU A 194 9.52 -13.38 -1.78
N GLU A 195 8.78 -13.80 -2.81
CA GLU A 195 8.94 -15.10 -3.49
C GLU A 195 9.94 -15.00 -4.65
N GLU A 196 9.67 -14.11 -5.59
CA GLU A 196 10.44 -13.93 -6.84
C GLU A 196 11.21 -12.61 -6.78
N VAL A 197 12.11 -12.48 -5.80
CA VAL A 197 12.84 -11.23 -5.51
C VAL A 197 13.61 -10.73 -6.73
N GLY A 198 14.27 -11.63 -7.45
CA GLY A 198 15.07 -11.28 -8.63
C GLY A 198 14.22 -10.74 -9.78
N GLU A 199 13.13 -11.44 -10.10
CA GLU A 199 12.23 -11.02 -11.17
C GLU A 199 11.48 -9.74 -10.80
N THR A 200 11.00 -9.63 -9.56
CA THR A 200 10.39 -8.39 -9.06
C THR A 200 11.35 -7.21 -9.19
N ALA A 201 12.60 -7.37 -8.75
CA ALA A 201 13.61 -6.32 -8.86
C ALA A 201 13.91 -5.95 -10.31
N ARG A 202 13.97 -6.93 -11.21
CA ARG A 202 14.14 -6.71 -12.66
C ARG A 202 12.99 -5.87 -13.22
N VAL A 203 11.74 -6.27 -12.96
CA VAL A 203 10.56 -5.54 -13.44
C VAL A 203 10.54 -4.09 -12.96
N VAL A 204 10.83 -3.87 -11.67
CA VAL A 204 10.94 -2.49 -11.12
C VAL A 204 12.07 -1.73 -11.78
N SER A 205 13.25 -2.33 -11.92
CA SER A 205 14.42 -1.69 -12.52
C SER A 205 14.15 -1.28 -13.97
N ASP A 206 13.59 -2.17 -14.78
CA ASP A 206 13.26 -1.90 -16.17
C ASP A 206 12.23 -0.76 -16.28
N TRP A 207 11.28 -0.69 -15.34
CA TRP A 207 10.34 0.43 -15.28
C TRP A 207 11.05 1.74 -14.95
N LEU A 208 11.90 1.74 -13.92
CA LEU A 208 12.62 2.94 -13.48
C LEU A 208 13.51 3.52 -14.59
N VAL A 209 14.19 2.67 -15.36
CA VAL A 209 15.00 3.11 -16.51
C VAL A 209 14.12 3.82 -17.55
N GLU A 210 12.93 3.29 -17.85
CA GLU A 210 11.99 3.94 -18.77
C GLU A 210 11.50 5.29 -18.23
N GLN A 211 11.13 5.34 -16.95
CA GLN A 211 10.62 6.56 -16.31
C GLN A 211 11.70 7.62 -16.15
N GLU A 212 12.95 7.23 -15.87
CA GLU A 212 14.11 8.12 -15.82
C GLU A 212 14.33 8.81 -17.18
N LYS A 213 14.28 8.05 -18.28
CA LYS A 213 14.41 8.63 -19.62
C LYS A 213 13.35 9.71 -19.87
N ARG A 214 12.08 9.42 -19.54
CA ARG A 214 10.97 10.38 -19.67
C ARG A 214 11.20 11.62 -18.80
N TYR A 215 11.61 11.42 -17.56
CA TYR A 215 11.94 12.51 -16.65
C TYR A 215 13.04 13.40 -17.20
N MET A 216 14.08 12.82 -17.82
CA MET A 216 15.17 13.60 -18.42
C MET A 216 14.71 14.40 -19.63
N GLU A 217 13.80 13.86 -20.45
CA GLU A 217 13.15 14.59 -21.55
C GLU A 217 12.29 15.75 -21.03
N GLU A 218 11.51 15.52 -19.97
CA GLU A 218 10.69 16.56 -19.31
C GLU A 218 11.58 17.64 -18.67
N LYS A 219 12.64 17.24 -17.98
CA LYS A 219 13.60 18.16 -17.37
C LYS A 219 14.21 19.07 -18.43
N LYS A 220 14.67 18.50 -19.54
CA LYS A 220 15.19 19.28 -20.68
C LYS A 220 14.15 20.24 -21.23
N PHE A 221 12.90 19.78 -21.39
CA PHE A 221 11.80 20.65 -21.79
C PHE A 221 11.67 21.85 -20.84
N TRP A 222 11.64 21.63 -19.51
CA TRP A 222 11.48 22.72 -18.56
C TRP A 222 12.69 23.64 -18.44
N GLU A 223 13.90 23.14 -18.72
CA GLU A 223 15.11 23.97 -18.82
C GLU A 223 15.06 24.94 -20.01
N GLU A 224 14.45 24.53 -21.13
CA GLU A 224 14.36 25.32 -22.36
C GLU A 224 13.02 26.09 -22.49
N TYR A 225 11.97 25.66 -21.78
CA TYR A 225 10.63 26.18 -21.94
C TYR A 225 10.46 27.54 -21.26
N ASP A 226 10.38 28.58 -22.10
CA ASP A 226 9.92 29.88 -21.67
C ASP A 226 8.39 30.00 -21.79
N SER A 227 7.72 30.02 -20.65
CA SER A 227 6.27 30.28 -20.57
C SER A 227 5.88 31.70 -20.97
N GLN A 228 6.85 32.61 -21.06
CA GLN A 228 6.69 34.05 -21.30
C GLN A 228 5.78 34.74 -20.29
N LYS A 229 5.51 34.13 -19.12
CA LYS A 229 4.65 34.71 -18.08
C LYS A 229 5.33 35.78 -17.23
N SER A 230 6.66 35.80 -17.25
CA SER A 230 7.47 36.64 -16.37
C SER A 230 8.74 37.12 -17.05
N GLU A 231 9.23 38.27 -16.61
CA GLU A 231 10.53 38.82 -17.00
C GLU A 231 11.49 38.83 -15.81
N ARG A 232 12.75 39.22 -16.06
CA ARG A 232 13.82 39.31 -15.03
C ARG A 232 13.97 38.02 -14.22
N GLY A 233 13.87 36.87 -14.87
CA GLY A 233 14.02 35.55 -14.24
C GLY A 233 12.90 35.19 -13.27
N GLY A 234 11.68 35.72 -13.45
CA GLY A 234 10.54 35.43 -12.57
C GLY A 234 10.22 36.52 -11.54
N LEU A 235 10.92 37.66 -11.58
CA LEU A 235 10.75 38.74 -10.60
C LEU A 235 9.63 39.74 -10.96
N ALA A 236 9.22 39.80 -12.22
CA ALA A 236 8.14 40.69 -12.66
C ALA A 236 7.25 40.01 -13.69
N LEU A 237 6.00 40.48 -13.81
CA LEU A 237 5.05 40.04 -14.82
C LEU A 237 5.49 40.57 -16.18
N SER A 238 5.42 39.74 -17.22
CA SER A 238 5.71 40.18 -18.58
C SER A 238 4.54 40.96 -19.18
N GLU A 239 4.81 41.74 -20.23
CA GLU A 239 3.76 42.39 -21.03
C GLU A 239 2.76 41.36 -21.58
N LYS A 240 3.27 40.23 -22.09
CA LYS A 240 2.46 39.14 -22.64
C LYS A 240 1.52 38.53 -21.60
N TRP A 241 1.95 38.40 -20.35
CA TRP A 241 1.07 37.98 -19.26
C TRP A 241 -0.08 38.98 -19.05
N MET A 242 0.24 40.28 -19.05
CA MET A 242 -0.75 41.34 -18.87
C MET A 242 -1.73 41.44 -20.05
N GLU A 243 -1.32 41.08 -21.26
CA GLU A 243 -2.23 40.92 -22.40
C GLU A 243 -3.20 39.75 -22.17
N CYS A 244 -2.69 38.58 -21.76
CA CYS A 244 -3.51 37.39 -21.53
C CYS A 244 -4.56 37.61 -20.43
N ILE A 245 -4.19 38.25 -19.31
CA ILE A 245 -5.12 38.40 -18.16
C ILE A 245 -6.24 39.42 -18.40
N LYS A 246 -6.14 40.24 -19.46
CA LYS A 246 -7.20 41.18 -19.88
C LYS A 246 -8.29 40.51 -20.71
N LEU A 247 -8.05 39.27 -21.19
CA LEU A 247 -9.04 38.50 -21.93
C LEU A 247 -10.10 37.92 -20.97
N PRO A 248 -11.33 37.64 -21.44
CA PRO A 248 -12.34 36.93 -20.67
C PRO A 248 -11.80 35.61 -20.09
N VAL A 249 -12.24 35.25 -18.87
CA VAL A 249 -11.75 34.09 -18.11
C VAL A 249 -11.94 32.74 -18.82
N ASP A 250 -12.87 32.67 -19.77
CA ASP A 250 -13.20 31.49 -20.57
C ASP A 250 -12.47 31.45 -21.93
N THR A 251 -11.60 32.44 -22.20
CA THR A 251 -10.80 32.49 -23.42
C THR A 251 -9.89 31.28 -23.51
N LYS A 252 -10.09 30.44 -24.55
CA LYS A 252 -9.32 29.21 -24.74
C LYS A 252 -7.92 29.53 -25.28
N ARG A 253 -6.90 28.89 -24.71
CA ARG A 253 -5.53 28.94 -25.23
C ARG A 253 -5.48 28.35 -26.64
N GLU A 254 -4.85 29.08 -27.57
CA GLU A 254 -4.55 28.56 -28.90
C GLU A 254 -3.70 27.28 -28.81
N ARG A 255 -4.16 26.21 -29.46
CA ARG A 255 -3.40 24.98 -29.60
C ARG A 255 -2.60 25.06 -30.90
N LYS A 256 -1.26 25.03 -30.83
CA LYS A 256 -0.45 24.78 -32.03
C LYS A 256 -0.90 23.44 -32.61
N GLY A 257 -1.42 23.45 -33.83
CA GLY A 257 -2.04 22.28 -34.45
C GLY A 257 -1.10 21.08 -34.46
N SER A 258 -1.62 19.92 -34.03
CA SER A 258 -1.02 18.63 -34.37
C SER A 258 -1.03 18.53 -35.89
N ARG A 259 0.15 18.59 -36.52
CA ARG A 259 0.28 18.07 -37.88
C ARG A 259 -0.02 16.57 -37.76
N LEU A 260 -1.19 16.17 -38.25
CA LEU A 260 -1.50 14.79 -38.60
C LEU A 260 -0.47 14.29 -39.62
#